data_AF-A0A850T4P5-F1
#
_entry.id   AF-A0A850T4P5-F1
#
_cell.length_a   1.000
_cell.length_b   1.000
_cell.length_c   1.000
_cell.angle_alpha   90.00
_cell.angle_beta   90.00
_cell.angle_gamma   90.00
#
_symmetry.space_group_name_H-M   'P 1'
#
loop_
_entity.id
_entity.type
_entity.pdbx_description
1 polymer ?
#
loop_
_entity_poly.entity_id
_entity_poly.type
_entity_poly.pdbx_seq_one_letter_code
_entity_poly.pdbx_strand_id
1 'polypeptide(L)'
;MADPIHSATAAKAAVQGALRKAAEKTGVGFDYLYRVAARESSLNPEARATTSSAAGLFQFIEQTWLDAVKRYGAAHGLADYAADIAAGPNGRLVVADAARRREILDLRFDAETAAALAGEFARENKAALEGALGRAIDAAELYAAHFLGAGGAKKLLSARADETAATLLPAAAAANRHVFYDGERARSVGEVIDGFRRTIGAAKDAVVVAGERTLKSLAPYFTTADALRALIAPDWRAGVPDWVERGRVDPRVTPGFEIKGLSPLVLAVLQALDPGETLLRERE
;
A
#
# COMPACT_ATOMS: atom_id res chain seq x y z
N MET A 1 14.32 8.20 28.72
CA MET A 1 13.91 7.00 27.95
C MET A 1 12.59 7.35 27.29
N ALA A 2 12.52 7.34 25.96
CA ALA A 2 11.29 7.71 25.26
C ALA A 2 10.24 6.58 25.40
N ASP A 3 8.98 6.95 25.63
CA ASP A 3 7.89 6.00 25.81
C ASP A 3 7.66 5.15 24.55
N PRO A 4 7.58 3.81 24.65
CA PRO A 4 7.41 2.91 23.51
C PRO A 4 6.19 3.23 22.61
N ILE A 5 5.11 3.76 23.20
CA ILE A 5 3.87 4.10 22.49
C ILE A 5 4.06 5.30 21.55
N HIS A 6 4.81 6.32 21.99
CA HIS A 6 5.10 7.49 21.18
C HIS A 6 6.01 7.14 19.99
N SER A 7 6.99 6.25 20.20
CA SER A 7 7.89 5.75 19.16
C SER A 7 7.15 4.95 18.08
N ALA A 8 6.25 4.04 18.47
CA ALA A 8 5.45 3.25 17.53
C ALA A 8 4.50 4.13 16.69
N THR A 9 3.96 5.19 17.28
CA THR A 9 3.06 6.14 16.60
C THR A 9 3.82 6.96 15.55
N ALA A 10 5.02 7.46 15.89
CA ALA A 10 5.86 8.19 14.95
C ALA A 10 6.34 7.31 13.79
N ALA A 11 6.75 6.06 14.05
CA ALA A 11 7.15 5.13 13.01
C ALA A 11 6.01 4.84 12.02
N LYS A 12 4.78 4.65 12.51
CA LYS A 12 3.60 4.46 11.66
C LYS A 12 3.30 5.69 10.79
N ALA A 13 3.42 6.89 11.36
CA ALA A 13 3.23 8.14 10.61
C ALA A 13 4.28 8.30 9.50
N ALA A 14 5.54 7.98 9.78
CA ALA A 14 6.62 8.01 8.79
C ALA A 14 6.37 7.04 7.62
N VAL A 15 5.95 5.81 7.91
CA VAL A 15 5.58 4.82 6.86
C VAL A 15 4.42 5.33 6.01
N GLN A 16 3.37 5.88 6.61
CA GLN A 16 2.25 6.44 5.85
C GLN A 16 2.66 7.63 4.98
N GLY A 17 3.55 8.50 5.47
CA GLY A 17 4.13 9.61 4.71
C GLY A 17 4.92 9.11 3.49
N ALA A 18 5.80 8.12 3.69
CA ALA A 18 6.56 7.49 2.62
C ALA A 18 5.65 6.91 1.53
N LEU A 19 4.60 6.19 1.92
CA LEU A 19 3.62 5.61 1.00
C LEU A 19 2.85 6.68 0.20
N ARG A 20 2.46 7.80 0.81
CA ARG A 20 1.81 8.91 0.10
C ARG A 20 2.75 9.55 -0.92
N LYS A 21 3.98 9.85 -0.50
CA LYS A 21 5.00 10.44 -1.38
C LYS A 21 5.31 9.53 -2.58
N ALA A 22 5.41 8.22 -2.35
CA ALA A 22 5.59 7.24 -3.42
C ALA A 22 4.40 7.19 -4.38
N ALA A 23 3.17 7.24 -3.85
CA ALA A 23 1.96 7.26 -4.66
C ALA A 23 1.90 8.50 -5.58
N GLU A 24 2.22 9.68 -5.04
CA GLU A 24 2.27 10.94 -5.78
C GLU A 24 3.34 10.90 -6.87
N LYS A 25 4.55 10.43 -6.55
CA LYS A 25 5.68 10.39 -7.50
C LYS A 25 5.46 9.39 -8.64
N THR A 26 4.85 8.23 -8.36
CA THR A 26 4.78 7.11 -9.30
C THR A 26 3.42 6.98 -9.98
N GLY A 27 2.39 7.69 -9.50
CA GLY A 27 1.01 7.56 -10.00
C GLY A 27 0.33 6.24 -9.62
N VAL A 28 0.98 5.39 -8.84
CA VAL A 28 0.36 4.20 -8.25
C VAL A 28 -0.46 4.62 -7.03
N GLY A 29 -1.69 4.12 -6.89
CA GLY A 29 -2.58 4.54 -5.81
C GLY A 29 -2.01 4.23 -4.43
N PHE A 30 -2.12 5.20 -3.50
CA PHE A 30 -1.73 5.03 -2.09
C PHE A 30 -2.35 3.77 -1.46
N ASP A 31 -3.64 3.54 -1.71
CA ASP A 31 -4.38 2.39 -1.20
C ASP A 31 -3.74 1.05 -1.62
N TYR A 32 -3.27 0.95 -2.87
CA TYR A 32 -2.54 -0.22 -3.34
C TYR A 32 -1.22 -0.41 -2.58
N LEU A 33 -0.38 0.63 -2.52
CA LEU A 33 0.92 0.55 -1.84
C LEU A 33 0.76 0.20 -0.35
N TYR A 34 -0.23 0.80 0.31
CA TYR A 34 -0.56 0.51 1.69
C TYR A 34 -1.00 -0.94 1.90
N ARG A 35 -1.87 -1.48 1.03
CA ARG A 35 -2.34 -2.87 1.12
C ARG A 35 -1.22 -3.87 0.92
N VAL A 36 -0.33 -3.62 -0.05
CA VAL A 36 0.84 -4.46 -0.27
C VAL A 36 1.75 -4.41 0.96
N ALA A 37 2.13 -3.23 1.44
CA ALA A 37 2.99 -3.12 2.62
C ALA A 37 2.37 -3.73 3.89
N ALA A 38 1.05 -3.58 4.08
CA ALA A 38 0.33 -4.22 5.18
C ALA A 38 0.33 -5.76 5.05
N ARG A 39 0.17 -6.29 3.83
CA ARG A 39 0.20 -7.73 3.57
C ARG A 39 1.61 -8.32 3.77
N GLU A 40 2.62 -7.66 3.23
CA GLU A 40 3.98 -8.18 3.16
C GLU A 40 4.71 -8.06 4.51
N SER A 41 4.50 -6.97 5.25
CA SER A 41 5.27 -6.70 6.46
C SER A 41 4.44 -6.26 7.67
N SER A 42 3.11 -6.19 7.56
CA SER A 42 2.27 -5.51 8.55
C SER A 42 2.70 -4.05 8.78
N LEU A 43 3.16 -3.37 7.72
CA LEU A 43 3.70 -2.00 7.75
C LEU A 43 4.99 -1.86 8.59
N ASN A 44 5.70 -2.96 8.85
CA ASN A 44 6.99 -2.93 9.54
C ASN A 44 8.14 -2.76 8.53
N PRO A 45 8.86 -1.63 8.54
CA PRO A 45 10.02 -1.44 7.65
C PRO A 45 11.18 -2.38 8.00
N GLU A 46 11.26 -2.89 9.22
CA GLU A 46 12.33 -3.78 9.68
C GLU A 46 12.02 -5.29 9.48
N ALA A 47 10.91 -5.61 8.81
CA ALA A 47 10.50 -7.00 8.61
C ALA A 47 11.52 -7.81 7.80
N ARG A 48 11.78 -9.03 8.24
CA ARG A 48 12.70 -9.98 7.58
C ARG A 48 12.06 -11.36 7.52
N ALA A 49 12.02 -11.96 6.34
CA ALA A 49 11.60 -13.35 6.20
C ALA A 49 12.68 -14.30 6.76
N THR A 50 12.26 -15.40 7.37
CA THR A 50 13.18 -16.41 7.92
C THR A 50 13.64 -17.43 6.88
N THR A 51 12.93 -17.54 5.75
CA THR A 51 13.13 -18.58 4.72
C THR A 51 13.66 -18.03 3.40
N SER A 52 13.83 -16.72 3.28
CA SER A 52 14.28 -16.09 2.04
C SER A 52 15.05 -14.80 2.33
N SER A 53 15.55 -14.16 1.26
CA SER A 53 16.18 -12.84 1.37
C SER A 53 15.17 -11.68 1.49
N ALA A 54 13.86 -11.95 1.48
CA ALA A 54 12.83 -10.93 1.54
C ALA A 54 12.95 -10.06 2.81
N ALA A 55 12.93 -8.75 2.61
CA ALA A 55 13.10 -7.78 3.67
C ALA A 55 12.40 -6.45 3.36
N GLY A 56 12.11 -5.67 4.40
CA GLY A 56 11.54 -4.34 4.26
C GLY A 56 10.01 -4.31 4.22
N LEU A 57 9.47 -3.10 4.01
CA LEU A 57 8.02 -2.86 3.89
C LEU A 57 7.34 -3.74 2.82
N PHE A 58 8.03 -4.00 1.71
CA PHE A 58 7.49 -4.69 0.55
C PHE A 58 8.12 -6.08 0.34
N GLN A 59 8.84 -6.60 1.34
CA GLN A 59 9.47 -7.93 1.30
C GLN A 59 10.27 -8.20 0.01
N PHE A 60 11.00 -7.20 -0.47
CA PHE A 60 11.84 -7.35 -1.65
C PHE A 60 12.91 -8.41 -1.42
N ILE A 61 12.92 -9.44 -2.26
CA ILE A 61 14.05 -10.37 -2.35
C ILE A 61 15.24 -9.69 -3.03
N GLU A 62 16.44 -10.15 -2.71
CA GLU A 62 17.70 -9.50 -3.12
C GLU A 62 17.78 -9.18 -4.61
N GLN A 63 17.51 -10.15 -5.49
CA GLN A 63 17.68 -9.92 -6.93
C GLN A 63 16.67 -8.93 -7.50
N THR A 64 15.42 -8.99 -7.03
CA THR A 64 14.40 -8.01 -7.39
C THR A 64 14.76 -6.62 -6.87
N TRP A 65 15.35 -6.53 -5.68
CA TRP A 65 15.80 -5.26 -5.13
C TRP A 65 16.94 -4.65 -5.95
N LEU A 66 17.96 -5.45 -6.29
CA LEU A 66 19.06 -4.97 -7.13
C LEU A 66 18.56 -4.53 -8.50
N ASP A 67 17.57 -5.22 -9.08
CA ASP A 67 16.95 -4.80 -10.34
C ASP A 67 16.21 -3.47 -10.19
N ALA A 68 15.40 -3.31 -9.14
CA ALA A 68 14.68 -2.07 -8.88
C ALA A 68 15.62 -0.88 -8.66
N VAL A 69 16.69 -1.05 -7.89
CA VAL A 69 17.72 0.00 -7.70
C VAL A 69 18.43 0.28 -9.02
N LYS A 70 18.82 -0.74 -9.78
CA LYS A 70 19.50 -0.56 -11.06
C LYS A 70 18.65 0.24 -12.06
N ARG A 71 17.34 -0.05 -12.12
CA ARG A 71 16.43 0.50 -13.12
C ARG A 71 15.86 1.85 -12.74
N TYR A 72 15.48 2.04 -11.48
CA TYR A 72 14.77 3.23 -11.04
C TYR A 72 15.57 4.08 -10.07
N GLY A 73 16.64 3.57 -9.48
CA GLY A 73 17.39 4.24 -8.42
C GLY A 73 17.87 5.64 -8.79
N ALA A 74 18.33 5.86 -10.02
CA ALA A 74 18.80 7.18 -10.47
C ALA A 74 17.71 8.27 -10.36
N ALA A 75 16.45 7.95 -10.68
CA ALA A 75 15.33 8.89 -10.55
C ALA A 75 14.97 9.22 -9.10
N HIS A 76 15.46 8.41 -8.15
CA HIS A 76 15.20 8.52 -6.72
C HIS A 76 16.46 8.84 -5.90
N GLY A 77 17.48 9.43 -6.54
CA GLY A 77 18.71 9.88 -5.87
C GLY A 77 19.71 8.78 -5.53
N LEU A 78 19.55 7.59 -6.11
CA LEU A 78 20.41 6.42 -5.91
C LEU A 78 21.26 6.11 -7.15
N ALA A 79 21.61 7.12 -7.93
CA ALA A 79 22.36 6.95 -9.19
C ALA A 79 23.70 6.23 -8.95
N ASP A 80 24.43 6.61 -7.90
CA ASP A 80 25.71 6.00 -7.53
C ASP A 80 25.54 4.53 -7.15
N TYR A 81 24.54 4.21 -6.32
CA TYR A 81 24.20 2.82 -5.97
C TYR A 81 23.79 2.00 -7.20
N ALA A 82 23.03 2.58 -8.13
CA ALA A 82 22.62 1.91 -9.37
C ALA A 82 23.80 1.66 -10.31
N ALA A 83 24.82 2.52 -10.32
CA ALA A 83 26.04 2.35 -11.12
C ALA A 83 26.85 1.13 -10.65
N ASP A 84 26.88 0.87 -9.34
CA ASP A 84 27.63 -0.23 -8.73
C ASP A 84 27.01 -1.63 -8.96
N ILE A 85 25.79 -1.70 -9.51
CA ILE A 85 25.09 -2.96 -9.81
C ILE A 85 25.38 -3.36 -11.27
N ALA A 86 25.93 -4.55 -11.48
CA ALA A 86 26.25 -5.09 -12.80
C ALA A 86 25.58 -6.45 -13.04
N ALA A 87 25.31 -6.78 -14.31
CA ALA A 87 24.89 -8.13 -14.69
C ALA A 87 26.13 -9.04 -14.79
N GLY A 88 26.12 -10.12 -14.03
CA GLY A 88 27.13 -11.17 -14.13
C GLY A 88 26.95 -12.04 -15.39
N PRO A 89 27.89 -12.97 -15.66
CA PRO A 89 27.86 -13.81 -16.86
C PRO A 89 26.60 -14.68 -17.03
N ASN A 90 25.91 -14.98 -15.93
CA ASN A 90 24.67 -15.75 -15.89
C ASN A 90 23.40 -14.86 -15.87
N GLY A 91 23.54 -13.55 -16.08
CA GLY A 91 22.45 -12.58 -16.01
C GLY A 91 22.04 -12.19 -14.59
N ARG A 92 22.67 -12.76 -13.54
CA ARG A 92 22.39 -12.39 -12.15
C ARG A 92 22.97 -11.01 -11.84
N LEU A 93 22.23 -10.18 -11.12
CA LEU A 93 22.73 -8.88 -10.68
C LEU A 93 23.68 -9.05 -9.49
N VAL A 94 24.85 -8.42 -9.60
CA VAL A 94 25.94 -8.47 -8.62
C VAL A 94 26.44 -7.06 -8.31
N VAL A 95 26.97 -6.90 -7.10
CA VAL A 95 27.69 -5.70 -6.66
C VAL A 95 29.06 -6.19 -6.20
N ALA A 96 30.12 -5.68 -6.81
CA ALA A 96 31.47 -6.23 -6.63
C ALA A 96 32.00 -6.01 -5.21
N ASP A 97 31.79 -4.82 -4.66
CA ASP A 97 32.18 -4.50 -3.29
C ASP A 97 31.13 -5.00 -2.28
N ALA A 98 31.58 -5.77 -1.28
CA ALA A 98 30.68 -6.40 -0.31
C ALA A 98 30.05 -5.39 0.66
N ALA A 99 30.76 -4.31 1.02
CA ALA A 99 30.24 -3.28 1.90
C ALA A 99 29.16 -2.47 1.19
N ARG A 100 29.43 -2.03 -0.05
CA ARG A 100 28.47 -1.38 -0.93
C ARG A 100 27.24 -2.25 -1.18
N ARG A 101 27.45 -3.55 -1.43
CA ARG A 101 26.34 -4.50 -1.59
C ARG A 101 25.42 -4.49 -0.37
N ARG A 102 26.00 -4.48 0.85
CA ARG A 102 25.22 -4.42 2.08
C ARG A 102 24.44 -3.11 2.19
N GLU A 103 25.08 -1.98 1.94
CA GLU A 103 24.42 -0.66 1.93
C GLU A 103 23.22 -0.63 0.97
N ILE A 104 23.41 -1.11 -0.26
CA ILE A 104 22.34 -1.20 -1.25
C ILE A 104 21.20 -2.07 -0.71
N LEU A 105 21.51 -3.24 -0.14
CA LEU A 105 20.48 -4.14 0.39
C LEU A 105 19.77 -3.60 1.63
N ASP A 106 20.43 -2.77 2.43
CA ASP A 106 19.87 -2.17 3.64
C ASP A 106 18.91 -1.02 3.32
N LEU A 107 18.99 -0.43 2.12
CA LEU A 107 17.97 0.53 1.64
C LEU A 107 16.54 -0.07 1.57
N ARG A 108 16.39 -1.41 1.66
CA ARG A 108 15.06 -2.04 1.81
C ARG A 108 14.36 -1.71 3.12
N PHE A 109 15.12 -1.36 4.15
CA PHE A 109 14.60 -0.95 5.46
C PHE A 109 14.24 0.53 5.50
N ASP A 110 14.72 1.33 4.53
CA ASP A 110 14.31 2.72 4.39
C ASP A 110 12.91 2.82 3.78
N ALA A 111 11.94 3.32 4.56
CA ALA A 111 10.54 3.34 4.16
C ALA A 111 10.30 4.17 2.90
N GLU A 112 10.97 5.31 2.74
CA GLU A 112 10.80 6.17 1.57
C GLU A 112 11.34 5.50 0.30
N THR A 113 12.56 5.00 0.36
CA THR A 113 13.22 4.33 -0.77
C THR A 113 12.46 3.08 -1.18
N ALA A 114 12.11 2.23 -0.20
CA ALA A 114 11.36 1.00 -0.47
C ALA A 114 9.99 1.29 -1.10
N ALA A 115 9.27 2.30 -0.60
CA ALA A 115 7.97 2.71 -1.16
C ALA A 115 8.10 3.29 -2.57
N ALA A 116 9.09 4.15 -2.81
CA ALA A 116 9.34 4.75 -4.12
C ALA A 116 9.65 3.68 -5.19
N LEU A 117 10.58 2.76 -4.89
CA LEU A 117 10.95 1.70 -5.83
C LEU A 117 9.84 0.66 -6.02
N ALA A 118 9.05 0.37 -4.98
CA ALA A 118 7.84 -0.44 -5.11
C ALA A 118 6.79 0.22 -6.02
N GLY A 119 6.61 1.53 -5.90
CA GLY A 119 5.74 2.32 -6.78
C GLY A 119 6.19 2.27 -8.23
N GLU A 120 7.48 2.44 -8.51
CA GLU A 120 8.02 2.34 -9.88
C GLU A 120 7.83 0.94 -10.47
N PHE A 121 8.15 -0.08 -9.68
CA PHE A 121 7.97 -1.47 -10.09
C PHE A 121 6.49 -1.80 -10.37
N ALA A 122 5.57 -1.31 -9.53
CA ALA A 122 4.14 -1.47 -9.75
C ALA A 122 3.64 -0.69 -10.96
N ARG A 123 4.13 0.54 -11.18
CA ARG A 123 3.83 1.36 -12.35
C ARG A 123 4.24 0.67 -13.65
N GLU A 124 5.46 0.13 -13.71
CA GLU A 124 5.94 -0.60 -14.89
C GLU A 124 5.11 -1.86 -15.16
N ASN A 125 4.84 -2.65 -14.12
CA ASN A 125 4.00 -3.85 -14.27
C ASN A 125 2.59 -3.52 -14.72
N LYS A 126 1.98 -2.45 -14.19
CA LYS A 126 0.68 -1.97 -14.60
C LYS A 126 0.67 -1.63 -16.10
N ALA A 127 1.60 -0.80 -16.54
CA ALA A 127 1.71 -0.41 -17.94
C ALA A 127 1.93 -1.62 -18.87
N ALA A 128 2.80 -2.55 -18.48
CA ALA A 128 3.07 -3.76 -19.26
C ALA A 128 1.85 -4.69 -19.37
N LEU A 129 1.12 -4.88 -18.27
CA LEU A 129 -0.10 -5.69 -18.26
C LEU A 129 -1.23 -5.03 -19.03
N GLU A 130 -1.50 -3.74 -18.81
CA GLU A 130 -2.57 -3.01 -19.53
C GLU A 130 -2.29 -2.97 -21.03
N GLY A 131 -1.03 -2.75 -21.43
CA GLY A 131 -0.62 -2.81 -22.84
C GLY A 131 -0.78 -4.20 -23.45
N ALA A 132 -0.52 -5.26 -22.68
CA ALA A 132 -0.68 -6.64 -23.14
C ALA A 132 -2.15 -7.10 -23.21
N LEU A 133 -3.00 -6.59 -22.33
CA LEU A 133 -4.40 -6.99 -22.20
C LEU A 133 -5.35 -6.10 -23.01
N GLY A 134 -4.92 -4.89 -23.39
CA GLY A 134 -5.77 -3.93 -24.10
C GLY A 134 -6.91 -3.36 -23.23
N ARG A 135 -6.79 -3.47 -21.90
CA ARG A 135 -7.76 -2.95 -20.92
C ARG A 135 -7.05 -2.50 -19.65
N ALA A 136 -7.72 -1.64 -18.89
CA ALA A 136 -7.27 -1.31 -17.53
C ALA A 136 -7.29 -2.55 -16.63
N ILE A 137 -6.39 -2.56 -15.65
CA ILE A 137 -6.35 -3.61 -14.60
C ILE A 137 -6.69 -3.04 -13.23
N ASP A 138 -7.30 -3.88 -12.39
CA ASP A 138 -7.56 -3.54 -10.99
C ASP A 138 -6.33 -3.79 -10.09
N ALA A 139 -6.43 -3.38 -8.82
CA ALA A 139 -5.34 -3.54 -7.84
C ALA A 139 -4.94 -5.01 -7.62
N ALA A 140 -5.88 -5.96 -7.71
CA ALA A 140 -5.63 -7.37 -7.45
C ALA A 140 -4.97 -8.05 -8.65
N GLU A 141 -5.36 -7.63 -9.86
CA GLU A 141 -4.68 -8.00 -11.09
C GLU A 141 -3.24 -7.46 -11.11
N LEU A 142 -3.02 -6.24 -10.61
CA LEU A 142 -1.67 -5.71 -10.41
C LEU A 142 -0.88 -6.50 -9.34
N TYR A 143 -1.53 -6.88 -8.23
CA TYR A 143 -0.91 -7.73 -7.21
C TYR A 143 -0.56 -9.13 -7.74
N ALA A 144 -1.30 -9.65 -8.73
CA ALA A 144 -0.93 -10.89 -9.39
C ALA A 144 0.46 -10.79 -10.05
N ALA A 145 0.86 -9.63 -10.58
CA ALA A 145 2.22 -9.42 -11.09
C ALA A 145 3.28 -9.38 -10.00
N HIS A 146 2.96 -8.84 -8.82
CA HIS A 146 3.86 -8.92 -7.67
C HIS A 146 4.10 -10.39 -7.25
N PHE A 147 3.04 -11.20 -7.20
CA PHE A 147 3.09 -12.58 -6.74
C PHE A 147 3.64 -13.57 -7.79
N LEU A 148 3.23 -13.45 -9.05
CA LEU A 148 3.55 -14.39 -10.13
C LEU A 148 4.68 -13.92 -11.05
N GLY A 149 5.15 -12.68 -10.86
CA GLY A 149 5.93 -11.95 -11.85
C GLY A 149 5.08 -11.50 -13.05
N ALA A 150 5.62 -10.56 -13.84
CA ALA A 150 4.93 -9.96 -14.98
C ALA A 150 4.44 -10.99 -16.00
N GLY A 151 5.28 -11.98 -16.34
CA GLY A 151 4.94 -13.03 -17.31
C GLY A 151 3.85 -13.98 -16.81
N GLY A 152 3.93 -14.39 -15.55
CA GLY A 152 2.92 -15.26 -14.93
C GLY A 152 1.56 -14.57 -14.81
N ALA A 153 1.55 -13.31 -14.40
CA ALA A 153 0.34 -12.50 -14.34
C ALA A 153 -0.26 -12.27 -15.73
N LYS A 154 0.54 -11.93 -16.73
CA LYS A 154 0.06 -11.80 -18.12
C LYS A 154 -0.61 -13.10 -18.58
N LYS A 155 0.03 -14.25 -18.35
CA LYS A 155 -0.53 -15.56 -18.73
C LYS A 155 -1.84 -15.85 -18.01
N LEU A 156 -1.92 -15.57 -16.71
CA LEU A 156 -3.15 -15.74 -15.92
C LEU A 156 -4.28 -14.83 -16.42
N LEU A 157 -4.00 -13.55 -16.58
CA LEU A 157 -4.99 -12.51 -16.90
C LEU A 157 -5.47 -12.53 -18.36
N SER A 158 -4.73 -13.19 -19.24
CA SER A 158 -5.12 -13.40 -20.65
C SER A 158 -5.98 -14.66 -20.84
N ALA A 159 -6.04 -15.54 -19.85
CA ALA A 159 -6.81 -16.79 -19.92
C ALA A 159 -8.28 -16.57 -19.55
N ARG A 160 -9.13 -17.52 -19.93
CA ARG A 160 -10.55 -17.49 -19.54
C ARG A 160 -10.69 -17.76 -18.04
N ALA A 161 -11.67 -17.12 -17.43
CA ALA A 161 -11.92 -17.22 -15.99
C ALA A 161 -12.19 -18.66 -15.50
N ASP A 162 -12.73 -19.54 -16.35
CA ASP A 162 -13.06 -20.94 -16.04
C ASP A 162 -11.91 -21.93 -16.30
N GLU A 163 -10.80 -21.49 -16.89
CA GLU A 163 -9.63 -22.36 -17.09
C GLU A 163 -8.92 -22.70 -15.78
N THR A 164 -8.31 -23.88 -15.71
CA THR A 164 -7.55 -24.33 -14.54
C THR A 164 -6.23 -23.58 -14.40
N ALA A 165 -6.10 -22.75 -13.36
CA ALA A 165 -4.93 -21.89 -13.16
C ALA A 165 -3.62 -22.69 -12.98
N ALA A 166 -3.69 -23.85 -12.31
CA ALA A 166 -2.53 -24.70 -12.09
C ALA A 166 -1.95 -25.30 -13.39
N THR A 167 -2.79 -25.53 -14.41
CA THR A 167 -2.35 -25.99 -15.73
C THR A 167 -1.61 -24.87 -16.48
N LEU A 168 -2.05 -23.62 -16.30
CA LEU A 168 -1.40 -22.46 -16.90
C LEU A 168 -0.06 -22.14 -16.22
N LEU A 169 0.02 -22.29 -14.90
CA LEU A 169 1.18 -21.86 -14.10
C LEU A 169 1.69 -22.98 -13.19
N PRO A 170 2.21 -24.10 -13.74
CA PRO A 170 2.53 -25.30 -12.95
C PRO A 170 3.62 -25.06 -11.90
N ALA A 171 4.64 -24.25 -12.22
CA ALA A 171 5.70 -23.93 -11.26
C ALA A 171 5.19 -23.08 -10.09
N ALA A 172 4.37 -22.06 -10.37
CA ALA A 172 3.76 -21.23 -9.33
C ALA A 172 2.78 -22.04 -8.48
N ALA A 173 2.03 -22.96 -9.09
CA ALA A 173 1.09 -23.85 -8.43
C ALA A 173 1.78 -24.86 -7.50
N ALA A 174 2.93 -25.40 -7.93
CA ALA A 174 3.75 -26.26 -7.09
C ALA A 174 4.32 -25.52 -5.88
N ALA A 175 4.85 -24.31 -6.08
CA ALA A 175 5.41 -23.49 -5.00
C ALA A 175 4.34 -22.93 -4.04
N ASN A 176 3.12 -22.71 -4.54
CA ASN A 176 2.06 -22.00 -3.81
C ASN A 176 0.74 -22.77 -3.83
N ARG A 177 0.76 -24.03 -3.40
CA ARG A 177 -0.41 -24.93 -3.42
C ARG A 177 -1.69 -24.28 -2.86
N HIS A 178 -1.56 -23.53 -1.76
CA HIS A 178 -2.69 -22.86 -1.09
C HIS A 178 -3.38 -21.78 -1.94
N VAL A 179 -2.71 -21.23 -2.95
CA VAL A 179 -3.28 -20.25 -3.90
C VAL A 179 -4.02 -20.96 -5.03
N PHE A 180 -3.43 -22.03 -5.57
CA PHE A 180 -3.90 -22.69 -6.79
C PHE A 180 -4.83 -23.87 -6.55
N TYR A 181 -4.96 -24.35 -5.30
CA TYR A 181 -5.78 -25.50 -4.95
C TYR A 181 -6.64 -25.24 -3.72
N ASP A 182 -7.77 -25.95 -3.67
CA ASP A 182 -8.68 -26.09 -2.55
C ASP A 182 -8.78 -27.58 -2.20
N GLY A 183 -7.94 -28.03 -1.26
CA GLY A 183 -7.64 -29.46 -1.08
C GLY A 183 -6.99 -30.06 -2.33
N GLU A 184 -7.64 -31.05 -2.94
CA GLU A 184 -7.21 -31.67 -4.19
C GLU A 184 -7.77 -30.97 -5.44
N ARG A 185 -8.79 -30.11 -5.27
CA ARG A 185 -9.44 -29.41 -6.37
C ARG A 185 -8.57 -28.27 -6.86
N ALA A 186 -8.19 -28.28 -8.13
CA ALA A 186 -7.51 -27.16 -8.76
C ALA A 186 -8.48 -25.98 -8.93
N ARG A 187 -8.04 -24.77 -8.54
CA ARG A 187 -8.81 -23.55 -8.72
C ARG A 187 -8.74 -23.07 -10.17
N SER A 188 -9.84 -22.47 -10.60
CA SER A 188 -9.93 -21.73 -11.85
C SER A 188 -9.14 -20.41 -11.80
N VAL A 189 -8.89 -19.82 -12.96
CA VAL A 189 -8.29 -18.48 -13.08
C VAL A 189 -9.08 -17.45 -12.29
N GLY A 190 -10.41 -17.45 -12.41
CA GLY A 190 -11.29 -16.54 -11.67
C GLY A 190 -11.16 -16.69 -10.16
N GLU A 191 -11.15 -17.93 -9.65
CA GLU A 191 -10.98 -18.19 -8.22
C GLU A 191 -9.63 -17.73 -7.67
N VAL A 192 -8.55 -17.83 -8.46
CA VAL A 192 -7.21 -17.33 -8.08
C VAL A 192 -7.20 -15.80 -8.03
N ILE A 193 -7.75 -15.13 -9.04
CA ILE A 193 -7.84 -13.66 -9.07
C ILE A 193 -8.70 -13.16 -7.90
N ASP A 194 -9.82 -13.81 -7.60
CA ASP A 194 -10.65 -13.47 -6.44
C ASP A 194 -9.93 -13.74 -5.12
N GLY A 195 -9.03 -14.73 -5.08
CA GLY A 195 -8.12 -14.94 -3.95
C GLY A 195 -7.18 -13.76 -3.73
N PHE A 196 -6.62 -13.19 -4.81
CA PHE A 196 -5.83 -11.96 -4.74
C PHE A 196 -6.69 -10.77 -4.31
N ARG A 197 -7.91 -10.64 -4.85
CA ARG A 197 -8.87 -9.62 -4.40
C ARG A 197 -9.19 -9.76 -2.92
N ARG A 198 -9.35 -10.96 -2.36
CA ARG A 198 -9.51 -11.12 -0.91
C ARG A 198 -8.25 -10.74 -0.14
N THR A 199 -7.08 -11.08 -0.67
CA THR A 199 -5.78 -10.82 -0.03
C THR A 199 -5.49 -9.33 0.12
N ILE A 200 -5.70 -8.55 -0.93
CA ILE A 200 -5.42 -7.11 -0.88
C ILE A 200 -6.69 -6.27 -0.68
N GLY A 201 -7.86 -6.77 -1.09
CA GLY A 201 -9.15 -6.07 -1.17
C GLY A 201 -9.90 -5.93 0.15
N ALA A 202 -9.59 -6.73 1.17
CA ALA A 202 -10.26 -6.71 2.47
C ALA A 202 -10.23 -5.35 3.19
N ALA A 203 -9.37 -4.41 2.78
CA ALA A 203 -9.39 -3.05 3.31
C ALA A 203 -10.53 -2.17 2.77
N LYS A 204 -11.15 -2.48 1.62
CA LYS A 204 -12.32 -1.71 1.14
C LYS A 204 -13.54 -2.05 2.00
N ASP A 205 -13.74 -3.34 2.27
CA ASP A 205 -14.78 -3.81 3.18
C ASP A 205 -14.47 -3.43 4.63
N ALA A 206 -13.20 -3.45 5.07
CA ALA A 206 -12.84 -2.99 6.40
C ALA A 206 -12.96 -1.46 6.57
N VAL A 207 -12.72 -0.65 5.53
CA VAL A 207 -12.95 0.82 5.55
C VAL A 207 -14.44 1.13 5.48
N VAL A 208 -15.23 0.36 4.71
CA VAL A 208 -16.70 0.46 4.72
C VAL A 208 -17.25 0.05 6.08
N VAL A 209 -16.81 -1.07 6.65
CA VAL A 209 -17.22 -1.55 7.97
C VAL A 209 -16.73 -0.63 9.09
N ALA A 210 -15.52 -0.09 9.00
CA ALA A 210 -15.00 0.91 9.94
C ALA A 210 -15.75 2.24 9.79
N GLY A 211 -16.05 2.65 8.55
CA GLY A 211 -16.90 3.79 8.23
C GLY A 211 -18.29 3.62 8.83
N GLU A 212 -18.95 2.48 8.61
CA GLU A 212 -20.25 2.13 9.19
C GLU A 212 -20.22 2.06 10.71
N ARG A 213 -19.15 1.54 11.31
CA ARG A 213 -18.98 1.48 12.77
C ARG A 213 -18.76 2.87 13.37
N THR A 214 -17.98 3.71 12.71
CA THR A 214 -17.78 5.12 13.09
C THR A 214 -19.07 5.92 12.90
N LEU A 215 -19.77 5.73 11.77
CA LEU A 215 -21.09 6.30 11.51
C LEU A 215 -22.08 5.92 12.62
N LYS A 216 -22.13 4.65 13.02
CA LYS A 216 -23.00 4.17 14.09
C LYS A 216 -22.63 4.75 15.46
N SER A 217 -21.35 4.99 15.73
CA SER A 217 -20.89 5.63 16.97
C SER A 217 -21.16 7.14 17.02
N LEU A 218 -21.19 7.81 15.86
CA LEU A 218 -21.43 9.24 15.73
C LEU A 218 -22.92 9.57 15.56
N ALA A 219 -23.73 8.62 15.11
CA ALA A 219 -25.18 8.75 14.91
C ALA A 219 -25.96 9.41 16.07
N PRO A 220 -25.65 9.20 17.37
CA PRO A 220 -26.36 9.86 18.46
C PRO A 220 -26.10 11.38 18.54
N TYR A 221 -25.04 11.87 17.91
CA TYR A 221 -24.61 13.27 17.97
C TYR A 221 -25.03 14.09 16.75
N PHE A 222 -25.68 13.47 15.76
CA PHE A 222 -26.18 14.12 14.55
C PHE A 222 -27.66 13.79 14.34
N THR A 223 -28.46 14.82 14.08
CA THR A 223 -29.92 14.69 13.97
C THR A 223 -30.38 14.12 12.63
N THR A 224 -29.51 14.04 11.61
CA THR A 224 -29.82 13.45 10.30
C THR A 224 -28.64 12.67 9.73
N ALA A 225 -28.95 11.53 9.08
CA ALA A 225 -27.95 10.68 8.43
C ALA A 225 -27.22 11.38 7.26
N ASP A 226 -27.84 12.39 6.67
CA ASP A 226 -27.29 13.11 5.51
C ASP A 226 -26.19 14.11 5.91
N ALA A 227 -26.28 14.75 7.09
CA ALA A 227 -25.21 15.60 7.62
C ALA A 227 -23.93 14.80 7.92
N LEU A 228 -24.10 13.56 8.38
CA LEU A 228 -23.01 12.66 8.71
C LEU A 228 -22.37 12.05 7.43
N ARG A 229 -23.16 11.76 6.40
CA ARG A 229 -22.66 11.31 5.08
C ARG A 229 -21.87 12.39 4.34
N ALA A 230 -22.30 13.65 4.42
CA ALA A 230 -21.61 14.78 3.77
C ALA A 230 -20.19 15.02 4.32
N LEU A 231 -19.96 14.76 5.61
CA LEU A 231 -18.68 14.99 6.29
C LEU A 231 -17.59 13.96 5.90
N ILE A 232 -17.99 12.78 5.42
CA ILE A 232 -17.08 11.65 5.13
C ILE A 232 -17.15 11.17 3.67
N ALA A 233 -17.87 11.90 2.80
CA ALA A 233 -17.93 11.61 1.38
C ALA A 233 -16.54 11.83 0.73
N PRO A 234 -16.14 11.01 -0.26
CA PRO A 234 -14.81 11.11 -0.90
C PRO A 234 -14.55 12.46 -1.61
N ASP A 235 -15.61 13.21 -1.88
CA ASP A 235 -15.67 14.43 -2.69
C ASP A 235 -16.26 15.64 -1.92
N TRP A 236 -16.00 15.73 -0.61
CA TRP A 236 -16.56 16.72 0.35
C TRP A 236 -16.52 18.21 -0.08
N ARG A 237 -15.76 18.58 -1.12
CA ARG A 237 -15.69 19.95 -1.67
C ARG A 237 -16.95 20.41 -2.41
N ALA A 238 -17.85 19.52 -2.81
CA ALA A 238 -18.99 19.88 -3.68
C ALA A 238 -20.27 20.33 -2.94
N GLY A 239 -20.30 20.38 -1.61
CA GLY A 239 -21.54 20.71 -0.90
C GLY A 239 -21.41 20.89 0.60
N VAL A 240 -20.50 21.73 1.06
CA VAL A 240 -20.48 22.14 2.48
C VAL A 240 -21.69 23.04 2.74
N PRO A 241 -22.63 22.66 3.62
CA PRO A 241 -23.74 23.52 3.96
C PRO A 241 -23.25 24.75 4.74
N ASP A 242 -23.82 25.89 4.42
CA ASP A 242 -23.51 27.25 4.88
C ASP A 242 -23.43 27.43 6.42
N TRP A 243 -23.95 26.48 7.21
CA TRP A 243 -23.87 26.50 8.67
C TRP A 243 -22.56 25.94 9.23
N VAL A 244 -21.81 25.14 8.47
CA VAL A 244 -20.49 24.62 8.86
C VAL A 244 -19.44 25.73 8.80
N GLU A 245 -19.49 26.60 7.78
CA GLU A 245 -18.60 27.78 7.68
C GLU A 245 -18.82 28.81 8.79
N ARG A 246 -20.02 28.82 9.40
CA ARG A 246 -20.39 29.80 10.44
C ARG A 246 -20.03 29.40 11.88
N GLY A 247 -19.26 28.33 12.08
CA GLY A 247 -18.58 28.06 13.35
C GLY A 247 -19.47 27.94 14.60
N ARG A 248 -20.74 27.53 14.48
CA ARG A 248 -21.60 27.29 15.65
C ARG A 248 -21.43 25.86 16.17
N VAL A 249 -20.31 25.60 16.83
CA VAL A 249 -20.19 24.50 17.79
C VAL A 249 -20.08 25.15 19.17
N ASP A 250 -21.13 25.05 19.99
CA ASP A 250 -21.12 25.58 21.37
C ASP A 250 -20.32 24.64 22.28
N PRO A 251 -19.13 25.03 22.78
CA PRO A 251 -18.26 24.14 23.55
C PRO A 251 -18.75 23.88 24.98
N ARG A 252 -19.88 24.46 25.42
CA ARG A 252 -20.32 24.42 26.82
C ARG A 252 -21.40 23.36 27.11
N VAL A 253 -21.79 22.53 26.14
CA VAL A 253 -22.90 21.57 26.28
C VAL A 253 -22.46 20.10 26.41
N THR A 254 -21.16 19.79 26.53
CA THR A 254 -20.71 18.41 26.76
C THR A 254 -19.69 18.28 27.90
N PRO A 255 -20.15 18.04 29.14
CA PRO A 255 -19.29 17.52 30.20
C PRO A 255 -18.95 16.05 29.88
N GLY A 256 -17.66 15.72 29.70
CA GLY A 256 -17.18 14.34 29.60
C GLY A 256 -16.54 13.88 28.28
N PHE A 257 -16.25 14.78 27.33
CA PHE A 257 -15.47 14.40 26.13
C PHE A 257 -13.97 14.29 26.47
N GLU A 258 -13.55 13.16 27.04
CA GLU A 258 -12.12 12.83 27.16
C GLU A 258 -11.61 12.17 25.86
N ILE A 259 -10.66 12.84 25.20
CA ILE A 259 -9.98 12.39 23.96
C ILE A 259 -9.22 11.05 24.16
N LYS A 260 -9.03 10.61 25.40
CA LYS A 260 -8.27 9.40 25.76
C LYS A 260 -8.95 8.07 25.38
N GLY A 261 -10.20 8.08 24.91
CA GLY A 261 -10.96 6.88 24.54
C GLY A 261 -11.12 6.61 23.03
N LEU A 262 -10.61 7.49 22.15
CA LEU A 262 -10.76 7.33 20.70
C LEU A 262 -9.77 6.31 20.16
N SER A 263 -10.25 5.39 19.30
CA SER A 263 -9.36 4.41 18.68
C SER A 263 -8.32 5.11 17.79
N PRO A 264 -7.10 4.55 17.62
CA PRO A 264 -6.07 5.15 16.77
C PRO A 264 -6.50 5.41 15.33
N LEU A 265 -7.55 4.74 14.86
CA LEU A 265 -8.14 4.94 13.54
C LEU A 265 -9.01 6.21 13.48
N VAL A 266 -9.73 6.52 14.56
CA VAL A 266 -10.53 7.76 14.68
C VAL A 266 -9.62 8.98 14.81
N LEU A 267 -8.50 8.85 15.55
CA LEU A 267 -7.46 9.87 15.61
C LEU A 267 -6.80 10.13 14.24
N ALA A 268 -6.54 9.08 13.46
CA ALA A 268 -5.98 9.22 12.11
C ALA A 268 -6.95 9.91 11.14
N VAL A 269 -8.26 9.67 11.29
CA VAL A 269 -9.31 10.37 10.51
C VAL A 269 -9.41 11.83 10.95
N LEU A 270 -9.34 12.14 12.24
CA LEU A 270 -9.36 13.51 12.76
C LEU A 270 -8.09 14.30 12.39
N GLN A 271 -6.92 13.67 12.39
CA GLN A 271 -5.67 14.29 11.95
C GLN A 271 -5.60 14.52 10.43
N ALA A 272 -6.36 13.76 9.64
CA ALA A 272 -6.54 14.01 8.21
C ALA A 272 -7.52 15.16 7.91
N LEU A 273 -8.22 15.68 8.92
CA LEU A 273 -9.19 16.77 8.84
C LEU A 273 -8.62 18.13 9.33
N ASP A 274 -7.36 18.20 9.78
CA ASP A 274 -6.75 19.46 10.24
C ASP A 274 -6.00 20.19 9.10
N PRO A 275 -6.53 21.32 8.58
CA PRO A 275 -5.95 22.01 7.44
C PRO A 275 -4.86 22.99 7.91
N GLY A 276 -3.59 22.58 7.87
CA GLY A 276 -2.41 23.42 7.65
C GLY A 276 -2.16 24.65 8.55
N GLU A 277 -0.93 24.75 9.05
CA GLU A 277 -0.27 26.06 9.20
C GLU A 277 -0.30 26.83 7.86
N THR A 278 -1.33 27.63 7.61
CA THR A 278 -1.27 28.81 6.74
C THR A 278 -2.40 29.80 7.06
N LEU A 279 -2.42 30.35 8.28
CA LEU A 279 -3.11 31.61 8.60
C LEU A 279 -2.31 32.39 9.67
N LEU A 280 -1.05 32.73 9.38
CA LEU A 280 -0.32 33.79 10.10
C LEU A 280 0.49 34.67 9.12
N ARG A 281 -0.16 35.06 8.02
CA ARG A 281 0.14 36.31 7.32
C ARG A 281 -1.19 36.94 6.91
N GLU A 282 -1.77 37.70 7.82
CA GLU A 282 -2.30 39.05 7.60
C GLU A 282 -3.09 39.51 8.84
N ARG A 283 -2.72 40.70 9.34
CA ARG A 283 -3.25 41.48 10.49
C ARG A 283 -2.69 41.03 11.86
N GLU A 284 -1.86 41.80 12.57
CA GLU A 284 -1.46 43.22 12.53
C GLU A 284 0.07 43.37 12.58
#